data_AF-A0A939HRQ1-F1
#
_entry.id   AF-A0A939HRQ1-F1
#
_cell.length_a   1.000
_cell.length_b   1.000
_cell.length_c   1.000
_cell.angle_alpha   90.00
_cell.angle_beta   90.00
_cell.angle_gamma   90.00
#
_symmetry.space_group_name_H-M   'P 1'
#
loop_
_entity.id
_entity.type
_entity.pdbx_description
1 polymer ?
#
loop_
_entity_poly.entity_id
_entity_poly.type
_entity_poly.pdbx_seq_one_letter_code
_entity_poly.pdbx_strand_id
1 'polypeptide(L)'
;MTPNLVYLYLLSPLHTGGVSQEGNVVGIAREVHTNFPYLPSSSIRGRLRAEVDCDREDTDASIKARIRRIRLFGPDLKDLQDRGFVEDYQIATNSTLGNLEQGSIWIGDTSLLWIPISSISHGLIWISCPLLLERWSRLQFGQQIDVAELSSNLDKKGTIYLKDASIPGSKLKDFPQGKTWEDFVPGETSIKQVLVVPDRYCEILIEMSLWRQVKVKLNENKVVTDGSFRYEEAIPPDALMYFSWGLTAQTKIDRQDYDDDFKELQKPYDEDFQELLKGRDVLQLGGQESLGRGFVKQWMS
;
A
#
# COMPACT_ATOMS: atom_id res chain seq x y z
N MET A 1 -14.17 -15.86 -5.11
CA MET A 1 -14.40 -14.43 -5.28
C MET A 1 -13.03 -13.80 -5.48
N THR A 2 -12.78 -13.18 -6.63
CA THR A 2 -11.53 -12.46 -6.88
C THR A 2 -11.53 -11.22 -5.97
N PRO A 3 -10.50 -11.00 -5.15
CA PRO A 3 -10.49 -9.87 -4.23
C PRO A 3 -10.32 -8.55 -4.99
N ASN A 4 -10.83 -7.45 -4.41
CA ASN A 4 -10.63 -6.13 -4.98
C ASN A 4 -9.19 -5.69 -4.75
N LEU A 5 -8.56 -5.06 -5.75
CA LEU A 5 -7.19 -4.55 -5.65
C LEU A 5 -7.15 -3.02 -5.65
N VAL A 6 -6.25 -2.49 -4.84
CA VAL A 6 -5.82 -1.10 -4.88
C VAL A 6 -4.33 -1.09 -5.20
N TYR A 7 -3.95 -0.25 -6.15
CA TYR A 7 -2.58 -0.04 -6.58
C TYR A 7 -2.03 1.23 -5.96
N LEU A 8 -0.76 1.20 -5.58
CA LEU A 8 -0.04 2.32 -4.98
C LEU A 8 1.21 2.60 -5.81
N TYR A 9 1.35 3.81 -6.32
CA TYR A 9 2.55 4.31 -6.97
C TYR A 9 3.23 5.34 -6.07
N LEU A 10 4.45 5.03 -5.63
CA LEU A 10 5.14 5.87 -4.65
C LEU A 10 5.61 7.18 -5.30
N LEU A 11 5.11 8.32 -4.81
CA LEU A 11 5.54 9.65 -5.25
C LEU A 11 6.74 10.17 -4.43
N SER A 12 7.00 9.55 -3.29
CA SER A 12 8.10 9.88 -2.37
C SER A 12 8.57 8.60 -1.67
N PRO A 13 9.77 8.59 -1.04
CA PRO A 13 10.23 7.41 -0.32
C PRO A 13 9.26 7.02 0.79
N LEU A 14 8.92 5.73 0.88
CA LEU A 14 7.98 5.17 1.84
C LEU A 14 8.71 4.45 2.98
N HIS A 15 8.62 5.01 4.19
CA HIS A 15 9.13 4.37 5.40
C HIS A 15 8.00 3.63 6.11
N THR A 16 7.99 2.29 6.00
CA THR A 16 6.89 1.45 6.51
C THR A 16 7.02 1.09 7.99
N GLY A 17 8.12 1.48 8.63
CA GLY A 17 8.47 1.12 10.00
C GLY A 17 9.03 -0.31 10.09
N GLY A 18 10.15 -0.49 10.77
CA GLY A 18 10.76 -1.80 11.00
C GLY A 18 10.28 -2.46 12.29
N VAL A 19 10.30 -3.80 12.32
CA VAL A 19 10.01 -4.60 13.53
C VAL A 19 11.19 -4.69 14.50
N SER A 20 12.42 -4.47 14.02
CA SER A 20 13.65 -4.46 14.83
C SER A 20 14.50 -3.23 14.50
N GLN A 21 15.11 -2.64 15.53
CA GLN A 21 16.26 -1.75 15.36
C GLN A 21 17.52 -2.60 15.42
N GLU A 22 18.05 -2.98 14.27
CA GLU A 22 19.36 -3.61 14.20
C GLU A 22 20.45 -2.53 14.25
N GLY A 23 21.06 -2.38 15.43
CA GLY A 23 22.06 -1.35 15.67
C GLY A 23 21.50 0.06 15.43
N ASN A 24 22.17 0.82 14.57
CA ASN A 24 21.80 2.21 14.24
C ASN A 24 20.94 2.32 12.97
N VAL A 25 20.26 1.25 12.53
CA VAL A 25 19.41 1.27 11.33
C VAL A 25 17.93 1.29 11.73
N VAL A 26 17.22 2.30 11.26
CA VAL A 26 15.75 2.34 11.25
C VAL A 26 15.29 1.68 9.96
N GLY A 27 15.04 0.37 10.05
CA GLY A 27 14.61 -0.45 8.93
C GLY A 27 13.15 -0.22 8.53
N ILE A 28 12.73 -0.96 7.51
CA ILE A 28 11.36 -1.04 7.01
C ILE A 28 10.77 -2.44 7.28
N ALA A 29 9.46 -2.60 7.14
CA ALA A 29 8.79 -3.88 7.32
C ALA A 29 9.14 -4.84 6.18
N ARG A 30 9.41 -6.11 6.52
CA ARG A 30 9.89 -7.14 5.60
C ARG A 30 9.14 -8.46 5.77
N GLU A 31 8.83 -9.12 4.66
CA GLU A 31 8.31 -10.48 4.67
C GLU A 31 9.36 -11.43 5.25
N VAL A 32 9.00 -12.26 6.22
CA VAL A 32 9.96 -13.14 6.91
C VAL A 32 10.61 -14.16 5.97
N HIS A 33 9.87 -14.64 4.96
CA HIS A 33 10.31 -15.75 4.09
C HIS A 33 10.99 -15.31 2.79
N THR A 34 10.81 -14.06 2.35
CA THR A 34 11.44 -13.52 1.12
C THR A 34 12.35 -12.33 1.39
N ASN A 35 12.28 -11.76 2.60
CA ASN A 35 12.91 -10.50 2.97
C ASN A 35 12.42 -9.27 2.17
N PHE A 36 11.42 -9.42 1.30
CA PHE A 36 10.89 -8.33 0.49
C PHE A 36 10.24 -7.25 1.36
N PRO A 37 10.47 -5.97 1.06
CA PRO A 37 9.83 -4.88 1.77
C PRO A 37 8.34 -4.83 1.43
N TYR A 38 7.54 -4.55 2.45
CA TYR A 38 6.09 -4.44 2.30
C TYR A 38 5.55 -3.31 3.19
N LEU A 39 4.29 -2.92 2.97
CA LEU A 39 3.57 -2.03 3.88
C LEU A 39 2.52 -2.84 4.64
N PRO A 40 2.58 -2.92 5.99
CA PRO A 40 1.58 -3.61 6.76
C PRO A 40 0.17 -3.06 6.55
N SER A 41 -0.81 -3.97 6.44
CA SER A 41 -2.24 -3.68 6.35
C SER A 41 -2.72 -2.77 7.48
N SER A 42 -2.18 -2.92 8.69
CA SER A 42 -2.49 -2.08 9.84
C SER A 42 -2.16 -0.60 9.60
N SER A 43 -1.07 -0.31 8.89
CA SER A 43 -0.67 1.06 8.54
C SER A 43 -1.65 1.69 7.56
N ILE A 44 -2.09 0.94 6.54
CA ILE A 44 -3.09 1.40 5.55
C ILE A 44 -4.44 1.59 6.23
N ARG A 45 -4.88 0.59 6.99
CA ARG A 45 -6.15 0.60 7.73
C ARG A 45 -6.18 1.77 8.71
N GLY A 46 -5.09 2.03 9.41
CA GLY A 46 -4.94 3.16 10.31
C GLY A 46 -5.07 4.49 9.57
N ARG A 47 -4.38 4.67 8.43
CA ARG A 47 -4.49 5.90 7.64
C ARG A 47 -5.90 6.09 7.10
N LEU A 48 -6.48 5.10 6.43
CA LEU A 48 -7.82 5.21 5.84
C LEU A 48 -8.90 5.42 6.91
N ARG A 49 -8.74 4.86 8.11
CA ARG A 49 -9.61 5.17 9.25
C ARG A 49 -9.50 6.64 9.67
N ALA A 50 -8.28 7.18 9.73
CA ALA A 50 -8.02 8.56 10.12
C ALA A 50 -8.49 9.58 9.06
N GLU A 51 -8.54 9.17 7.79
CA GLU A 51 -9.07 9.98 6.69
C GLU A 51 -10.59 10.23 6.78
N VAL A 52 -11.31 9.46 7.60
CA VAL A 52 -12.73 9.72 7.85
C VAL A 52 -12.84 10.91 8.82
N ASP A 53 -12.97 12.10 8.24
CA ASP A 53 -13.12 13.35 8.98
C ASP A 53 -14.45 13.38 9.75
N CYS A 54 -14.33 13.22 11.07
CA CYS A 54 -15.44 13.23 12.02
C CYS A 54 -15.57 14.59 12.73
N ASP A 55 -14.61 15.50 12.61
CA ASP A 55 -14.59 16.77 13.35
C ASP A 55 -15.18 17.89 12.47
N ARG A 56 -16.45 17.72 12.07
CA ARG A 56 -17.17 18.63 11.18
C ARG A 56 -17.97 19.67 11.97
N GLU A 57 -18.07 20.88 11.42
CA GLU A 57 -18.89 21.95 12.02
C GLU A 57 -20.37 21.58 12.12
N ASP A 58 -20.86 20.82 11.13
CA ASP A 58 -22.22 20.29 11.10
C ASP A 58 -22.31 18.99 11.93
N THR A 59 -23.13 19.00 12.97
CA THR A 59 -23.28 17.89 13.92
C THR A 59 -23.74 16.61 13.25
N ASP A 60 -24.73 16.68 12.36
CA ASP A 60 -25.26 15.50 11.68
C ASP A 60 -24.20 14.89 10.75
N ALA A 61 -23.46 15.72 10.01
CA ALA A 61 -22.35 15.28 9.19
C ALA A 61 -21.22 14.64 10.01
N SER A 62 -20.93 15.17 11.21
CA SER A 62 -19.98 14.59 12.16
C SER A 62 -20.43 13.19 12.62
N ILE A 63 -21.68 13.05 13.04
CA ILE A 63 -22.28 11.78 13.46
C ILE A 63 -22.23 10.76 12.32
N LYS A 64 -22.65 11.15 11.10
CA LYS A 64 -22.63 10.27 9.92
C LYS A 64 -21.23 9.81 9.56
N ALA A 65 -20.24 10.70 9.61
CA ALA A 65 -18.84 10.33 9.38
C ALA A 65 -18.34 9.33 10.43
N ARG A 66 -18.70 9.53 11.70
CA ARG A 66 -18.34 8.63 12.79
C ARG A 66 -19.01 7.25 12.64
N ILE A 67 -20.29 7.19 12.27
CA ILE A 67 -20.99 5.94 11.95
C ILE A 67 -20.30 5.23 10.78
N ARG A 68 -19.97 5.95 9.70
CA ARG A 68 -19.24 5.38 8.54
C ARG A 68 -17.89 4.79 8.96
N ARG A 69 -17.13 5.51 9.80
CA ARG A 69 -15.85 5.04 10.34
C ARG A 69 -16.00 3.74 11.12
N ILE A 70 -17.04 3.61 11.95
CA ILE A 70 -17.33 2.40 12.73
C ILE A 70 -17.76 1.26 11.82
N ARG A 71 -18.70 1.50 10.89
CA ARG A 71 -19.15 0.51 9.92
C ARG A 71 -18.00 -0.11 9.14
N LEU A 72 -17.05 0.72 8.67
CA LEU A 72 -15.90 0.23 7.91
C LEU A 72 -14.83 -0.38 8.82
N PHE A 73 -14.43 0.30 9.89
CA PHE A 73 -13.20 -0.02 10.63
C PHE A 73 -13.42 -0.53 12.07
N GLY A 74 -14.66 -0.65 12.52
CA GLY A 74 -15.04 -1.00 13.90
C GLY A 74 -14.96 0.19 14.87
N PRO A 75 -15.57 0.13 16.06
CA PRO A 75 -15.48 1.18 17.06
C PRO A 75 -14.16 1.12 17.85
N ASP A 76 -13.82 2.22 18.52
CA ASP A 76 -12.83 2.22 19.60
C ASP A 76 -13.47 2.47 20.97
N LEU A 77 -12.66 2.42 22.04
CA LEU A 77 -13.17 2.60 23.41
C LEU A 77 -13.80 3.97 23.65
N LYS A 78 -13.37 5.02 22.93
CA LYS A 78 -13.94 6.36 23.09
C LYS A 78 -15.33 6.41 22.44
N ASP A 79 -15.52 5.72 21.32
CA ASP A 79 -16.84 5.55 20.70
C ASP A 79 -17.85 4.91 21.65
N LEU A 80 -17.45 3.89 22.40
CA LEU A 80 -18.34 3.20 23.35
C LEU A 80 -18.63 3.99 24.64
N GLN A 81 -17.74 4.91 25.03
CA GLN A 81 -17.87 5.69 26.26
C GLN A 81 -18.72 6.96 26.07
N ASP A 82 -18.89 7.40 24.82
CA ASP A 82 -19.66 8.57 24.46
C ASP A 82 -21.16 8.26 24.38
N ARG A 83 -21.87 8.46 25.50
CA ARG A 83 -23.30 8.11 25.61
C ARG A 83 -24.18 8.83 24.59
N GLY A 84 -23.88 10.10 24.29
CA GLY A 84 -24.64 10.85 23.29
C GLY A 84 -24.51 10.21 21.92
N PHE A 85 -23.28 9.90 21.53
CA PHE A 85 -23.05 9.22 20.25
C PHE A 85 -23.62 7.80 20.20
N VAL A 86 -23.62 7.03 21.30
CA VAL A 86 -24.27 5.71 21.34
C VAL A 86 -25.78 5.82 21.10
N GLU A 87 -26.44 6.84 21.64
CA GLU A 87 -27.85 7.12 21.37
C GLU A 87 -28.06 7.49 19.90
N ASP A 88 -27.24 8.41 19.36
CA ASP A 88 -27.29 8.80 17.94
C ASP A 88 -27.09 7.60 17.00
N TYR A 89 -26.13 6.73 17.32
CA TYR A 89 -25.86 5.51 16.57
C TYR A 89 -27.07 4.56 16.57
N GLN A 90 -27.71 4.39 17.74
CA GLN A 90 -28.90 3.55 17.88
C GLN A 90 -30.10 4.10 17.10
N ILE A 91 -30.28 5.42 17.09
CA ILE A 91 -31.31 6.10 16.30
C ILE A 91 -31.03 5.91 14.80
N ALA A 92 -29.81 6.19 14.37
CA ALA A 92 -29.46 6.15 12.94
C ALA A 92 -29.47 4.73 12.35
N THR A 93 -28.97 3.74 13.10
CA THR A 93 -28.70 2.39 12.57
C THR A 93 -29.68 1.33 13.04
N ASN A 94 -30.59 1.66 13.98
CA ASN A 94 -31.43 0.68 14.67
C ASN A 94 -30.67 -0.46 15.38
N SER A 95 -29.37 -0.27 15.63
CA SER A 95 -28.49 -1.24 16.30
C SER A 95 -27.76 -0.63 17.49
N THR A 96 -27.56 -1.42 18.56
CA THR A 96 -26.93 -0.94 19.79
C THR A 96 -25.41 -1.05 19.72
N LEU A 97 -24.72 0.08 19.83
CA LEU A 97 -23.26 0.10 19.94
C LEU A 97 -22.80 -0.14 21.39
N GLY A 98 -22.72 -1.41 21.78
CA GLY A 98 -22.43 -1.80 23.17
C GLY A 98 -21.06 -2.44 23.43
N ASN A 99 -20.40 -2.96 22.40
CA ASN A 99 -19.14 -3.70 22.53
C ASN A 99 -18.20 -3.37 21.37
N LEU A 100 -16.92 -3.74 21.53
CA LEU A 100 -16.00 -3.76 20.41
C LEU A 100 -16.45 -4.83 19.41
N GLU A 101 -16.60 -4.42 18.15
CA GLU A 101 -17.01 -5.29 17.05
C GLU A 101 -16.06 -5.13 15.85
N GLN A 102 -16.08 -6.13 14.97
CA GLN A 102 -15.26 -6.12 13.77
C GLN A 102 -15.88 -5.19 12.72
N GLY A 103 -15.06 -4.33 12.11
CA GLY A 103 -15.49 -3.53 10.96
C GLY A 103 -15.81 -4.40 9.73
N SER A 104 -16.59 -3.86 8.80
CA SER A 104 -17.11 -4.59 7.64
C SER A 104 -16.09 -4.87 6.53
N ILE A 105 -14.89 -4.27 6.58
CA ILE A 105 -13.82 -4.50 5.59
C ILE A 105 -12.60 -5.21 6.18
N TRP A 106 -11.95 -6.02 5.35
CA TRP A 106 -10.58 -6.48 5.56
C TRP A 106 -9.66 -5.86 4.51
N ILE A 107 -8.42 -5.59 4.91
CA ILE A 107 -7.36 -5.04 4.07
C ILE A 107 -6.15 -5.96 4.20
N GLY A 108 -5.61 -6.43 3.08
CA GLY A 108 -4.38 -7.21 3.01
C GLY A 108 -3.14 -6.34 3.10
N ASP A 109 -2.00 -6.97 3.41
CA ASP A 109 -0.71 -6.29 3.37
C ASP A 109 -0.40 -5.80 1.94
N THR A 110 0.29 -4.66 1.81
CA THR A 110 0.69 -4.16 0.48
C THR A 110 1.98 -4.83 0.05
N SER A 111 1.89 -5.58 -1.05
CA SER A 111 3.02 -6.24 -1.68
C SER A 111 3.65 -5.34 -2.74
N LEU A 112 4.98 -5.44 -2.88
CA LEU A 112 5.72 -4.86 -3.99
C LEU A 112 5.33 -5.56 -5.31
N LEU A 113 5.23 -4.82 -6.42
CA LEU A 113 5.02 -5.37 -7.76
C LEU A 113 6.18 -5.03 -8.68
N TRP A 114 6.57 -3.75 -8.71
CA TRP A 114 7.72 -3.27 -9.47
C TRP A 114 8.53 -2.28 -8.63
N ILE A 115 9.85 -2.37 -8.71
CA ILE A 115 10.75 -1.41 -8.03
C ILE A 115 11.76 -0.84 -9.03
N PRO A 116 12.00 0.48 -9.03
CA PRO A 116 13.00 1.07 -9.90
C PRO A 116 14.41 0.71 -9.43
N ILE A 117 15.29 0.46 -10.40
CA ILE A 117 16.71 0.27 -10.18
C ILE A 117 17.49 1.04 -11.23
N SER A 118 18.56 1.70 -10.79
CA SER A 118 19.44 2.44 -11.69
C SER A 118 20.17 1.49 -12.64
N SER A 119 20.15 1.86 -13.93
CA SER A 119 20.87 1.21 -15.00
C SER A 119 21.81 2.19 -15.68
N ILE A 120 23.07 1.80 -15.86
CA ILE A 120 24.05 2.63 -16.57
C ILE A 120 23.66 2.83 -18.03
N SER A 121 23.01 1.84 -18.66
CA SER A 121 22.64 1.89 -20.07
C SER A 121 21.26 2.49 -20.35
N HIS A 122 20.36 2.52 -19.35
CA HIS A 122 18.95 2.87 -19.57
C HIS A 122 18.38 3.90 -18.57
N GLY A 123 19.19 4.39 -17.63
CA GLY A 123 18.73 5.30 -16.58
C GLY A 123 18.01 4.56 -15.46
N LEU A 124 16.73 4.26 -15.64
CA LEU A 124 15.90 3.51 -14.69
C LEU A 124 15.22 2.33 -15.38
N ILE A 125 15.42 1.14 -14.82
CA ILE A 125 14.68 -0.06 -15.19
C ILE A 125 13.85 -0.48 -13.98
N TRP A 126 12.58 -0.80 -14.18
CA TRP A 126 11.75 -1.38 -13.13
C TRP A 126 11.93 -2.88 -13.15
N ILE A 127 12.28 -3.45 -12.01
CA ILE A 127 12.45 -4.89 -11.88
C ILE A 127 11.28 -5.49 -11.11
N SER A 128 10.96 -6.72 -11.50
CA SER A 128 10.11 -7.65 -10.77
C SER A 128 10.72 -9.05 -10.91
N CYS A 129 10.07 -10.07 -10.37
CA CYS A 129 10.48 -11.47 -10.55
C CYS A 129 9.25 -12.36 -10.73
N PRO A 130 9.41 -13.61 -11.22
CA PRO A 130 8.29 -14.54 -11.36
C PRO A 130 7.42 -14.62 -10.09
N LEU A 131 8.03 -14.76 -8.91
CA LEU A 131 7.30 -14.84 -7.64
C LEU A 131 6.37 -13.64 -7.38
N LEU A 132 6.82 -12.41 -7.63
CA LEU A 132 6.00 -11.20 -7.43
C LEU A 132 4.86 -11.11 -8.44
N LEU A 133 5.16 -11.38 -9.72
CA LEU A 133 4.16 -11.31 -10.79
C LEU A 133 3.09 -12.40 -10.65
N GLU A 134 3.46 -13.61 -10.24
CA GLU A 134 2.53 -14.71 -9.99
C GLU A 134 1.61 -14.43 -8.80
N ARG A 135 2.15 -13.85 -7.71
CA ARG A 135 1.33 -13.43 -6.55
C ARG A 135 0.27 -12.43 -6.96
N TRP A 136 0.64 -11.44 -7.75
CA TRP A 136 -0.28 -10.43 -8.26
C TRP A 136 -1.27 -11.02 -9.26
N SER A 137 -0.81 -11.83 -10.22
CA SER A 137 -1.67 -12.39 -11.27
C SER A 137 -2.78 -13.28 -10.69
N ARG A 138 -2.48 -14.05 -9.63
CA ARG A 138 -3.49 -14.87 -8.93
C ARG A 138 -4.63 -14.03 -8.37
N LEU A 139 -4.33 -12.82 -7.93
CA LEU A 139 -5.33 -11.89 -7.38
C LEU A 139 -6.03 -11.10 -8.48
N GLN A 140 -5.32 -10.65 -9.52
CA GLN A 140 -5.90 -9.85 -10.61
C GLN A 140 -6.75 -10.69 -11.57
N PHE A 141 -6.24 -11.86 -11.99
CA PHE A 141 -6.85 -12.67 -13.04
C PHE A 141 -7.52 -13.94 -12.52
N GLY A 142 -7.44 -14.20 -11.20
CA GLY A 142 -7.93 -15.45 -10.61
C GLY A 142 -7.11 -16.69 -10.99
N GLN A 143 -5.98 -16.51 -11.66
CA GLN A 143 -5.08 -17.59 -12.10
C GLN A 143 -3.62 -17.14 -12.10
N GLN A 144 -2.72 -18.10 -11.93
CA GLN A 144 -1.29 -17.86 -12.07
C GLN A 144 -0.93 -17.69 -13.55
N ILE A 145 -0.21 -16.62 -13.88
CA ILE A 145 0.39 -16.40 -15.19
C ILE A 145 1.90 -16.55 -15.00
N ASP A 146 2.48 -17.56 -15.63
CA ASP A 146 3.92 -17.79 -15.61
C ASP A 146 4.61 -16.76 -16.53
N VAL A 147 5.44 -15.91 -15.92
CA VAL A 147 6.27 -14.94 -16.64
C VAL A 147 7.71 -15.36 -16.48
N ALA A 148 8.33 -15.75 -17.60
CA ALA A 148 9.67 -16.31 -17.59
C ALA A 148 10.72 -15.29 -17.08
N GLU A 149 11.74 -15.81 -16.40
CA GLU A 149 12.93 -15.01 -16.06
C GLU A 149 13.54 -14.41 -17.33
N LEU A 150 13.98 -13.15 -17.20
CA LEU A 150 14.50 -12.28 -18.25
C LEU A 150 13.46 -11.81 -19.29
N SER A 151 12.16 -11.97 -19.01
CA SER A 151 11.13 -11.27 -19.78
C SER A 151 11.29 -9.75 -19.63
N SER A 152 11.33 -9.04 -20.75
CA SER A 152 11.62 -7.60 -20.77
C SER A 152 11.10 -6.95 -22.06
N ASN A 153 10.88 -5.65 -22.02
CA ASN A 153 10.61 -4.83 -23.20
C ASN A 153 11.86 -4.07 -23.72
N LEU A 154 13.04 -4.36 -23.17
CA LEU A 154 14.31 -3.76 -23.57
C LEU A 154 14.85 -4.36 -24.87
N ASP A 155 15.79 -3.64 -25.52
CA ASP A 155 16.43 -4.11 -26.75
C ASP A 155 17.22 -5.41 -26.48
N LYS A 156 17.06 -6.40 -27.37
CA LYS A 156 17.77 -7.67 -27.33
C LYS A 156 19.23 -7.55 -27.82
N LYS A 157 19.68 -6.36 -28.21
CA LYS A 157 21.06 -6.04 -28.59
C LYS A 157 21.83 -5.43 -27.40
N GLY A 158 23.13 -5.72 -27.35
CA GLY A 158 24.02 -5.14 -26.35
C GLY A 158 23.92 -5.82 -24.98
N THR A 159 24.26 -5.08 -23.92
CA THR A 159 24.26 -5.57 -22.54
C THR A 159 23.52 -4.58 -21.64
N ILE A 160 22.62 -5.11 -20.82
CA ILE A 160 21.90 -4.38 -19.80
C ILE A 160 22.75 -4.42 -18.53
N TYR A 161 23.07 -3.24 -18.00
CA TYR A 161 23.83 -3.10 -16.76
C TYR A 161 22.87 -2.66 -15.65
N LEU A 162 22.72 -3.50 -14.63
CA LEU A 162 21.87 -3.28 -13.47
C LEU A 162 22.74 -3.31 -12.23
N LYS A 163 23.17 -2.14 -11.77
CA LYS A 163 24.21 -2.01 -10.73
C LYS A 163 25.42 -2.88 -11.06
N ASP A 164 25.68 -3.91 -10.25
CA ASP A 164 26.81 -4.82 -10.39
C ASP A 164 26.50 -6.03 -11.30
N ALA A 165 25.27 -6.15 -11.80
CA ALA A 165 24.85 -7.23 -12.70
C ALA A 165 24.93 -6.81 -14.17
N SER A 166 25.41 -7.72 -15.03
CA SER A 166 25.40 -7.56 -16.48
C SER A 166 24.57 -8.67 -17.15
N ILE A 167 23.59 -8.28 -17.95
CA ILE A 167 22.67 -9.19 -18.62
C ILE A 167 22.78 -8.98 -20.13
N PRO A 168 23.28 -9.96 -20.90
CA PRO A 168 23.29 -9.86 -22.35
C PRO A 168 21.86 -9.73 -22.90
N GLY A 169 21.63 -8.74 -23.77
CA GLY A 169 20.31 -8.51 -24.39
C GLY A 169 19.79 -9.74 -25.15
N SER A 170 20.70 -10.55 -25.69
CA SER A 170 20.37 -11.79 -26.39
C SER A 170 19.73 -12.87 -25.51
N LYS A 171 19.79 -12.73 -24.19
CA LYS A 171 19.11 -13.61 -23.22
C LYS A 171 17.71 -13.13 -22.83
N LEU A 172 17.34 -11.90 -23.21
CA LEU A 172 16.02 -11.37 -22.92
C LEU A 172 14.95 -12.15 -23.69
N LYS A 173 13.83 -12.37 -23.01
CA LYS A 173 12.67 -13.07 -23.53
C LYS A 173 11.51 -12.10 -23.70
N ASP A 174 10.58 -12.47 -24.56
CA ASP A 174 9.31 -11.76 -24.65
C ASP A 174 8.42 -12.15 -23.46
N PHE A 175 7.36 -11.37 -23.23
CA PHE A 175 6.30 -11.74 -22.30
C PHE A 175 5.46 -12.90 -22.88
N PRO A 176 4.66 -13.60 -22.04
CA PRO A 176 3.87 -14.75 -22.47
C PRO A 176 2.96 -14.44 -23.67
N GLN A 177 2.67 -15.45 -24.49
CA GLN A 177 1.86 -15.28 -25.70
C GLN A 177 0.51 -14.63 -25.40
N GLY A 178 0.15 -13.60 -26.17
CA GLY A 178 -1.11 -12.86 -26.00
C GLY A 178 -1.09 -11.85 -24.85
N LYS A 179 0.06 -11.64 -24.20
CA LYS A 179 0.29 -10.61 -23.19
C LYS A 179 1.47 -9.73 -23.58
N THR A 180 1.41 -8.46 -23.20
CA THR A 180 2.54 -7.53 -23.27
C THR A 180 2.99 -7.17 -21.86
N TRP A 181 4.08 -6.40 -21.73
CA TRP A 181 4.57 -6.00 -20.41
C TRP A 181 3.60 -5.05 -19.70
N GLU A 182 2.85 -4.25 -20.47
CA GLU A 182 1.82 -3.33 -19.98
C GLU A 182 0.69 -4.07 -19.26
N ASP A 183 0.38 -5.32 -19.65
CA ASP A 183 -0.59 -6.16 -18.94
C ASP A 183 -0.18 -6.48 -17.50
N PHE A 184 1.09 -6.29 -17.13
CA PHE A 184 1.64 -6.52 -15.79
C PHE A 184 2.00 -5.22 -15.06
N VAL A 185 1.69 -4.07 -15.65
CA VAL A 185 1.88 -2.74 -15.07
C VAL A 185 0.52 -2.06 -15.03
N PRO A 186 -0.31 -2.37 -14.00
CA PRO A 186 -1.66 -1.83 -13.91
C PRO A 186 -1.64 -0.30 -13.74
N GLY A 187 -2.59 0.38 -14.38
CA GLY A 187 -2.85 1.82 -14.20
C GLY A 187 -1.86 2.78 -14.86
N GLU A 188 -2.07 4.06 -14.61
CA GLU A 188 -1.24 5.14 -15.14
C GLU A 188 0.03 5.34 -14.30
N THR A 189 1.15 4.84 -14.79
CA THR A 189 2.47 4.95 -14.17
C THR A 189 3.49 5.59 -15.12
N SER A 190 4.67 5.96 -14.62
CA SER A 190 5.79 6.36 -15.48
C SER A 190 6.70 5.18 -15.87
N ILE A 191 6.29 3.94 -15.60
CA ILE A 191 7.07 2.74 -15.89
C ILE A 191 7.12 2.55 -17.41
N LYS A 192 8.34 2.52 -17.95
CA LYS A 192 8.58 2.40 -19.40
C LYS A 192 9.49 1.26 -19.78
N GLN A 193 10.30 0.80 -18.83
CA GLN A 193 11.39 -0.14 -19.06
C GLN A 193 11.35 -1.17 -17.95
N VAL A 194 11.03 -2.41 -18.29
CA VAL A 194 10.84 -3.47 -17.31
C VAL A 194 11.80 -4.63 -17.53
N LEU A 195 12.20 -5.28 -16.45
CA LEU A 195 12.94 -6.54 -16.50
C LEU A 195 12.48 -7.48 -15.39
N VAL A 196 12.05 -8.67 -15.78
CA VAL A 196 11.78 -9.78 -14.86
C VAL A 196 13.11 -10.47 -14.55
N VAL A 197 13.63 -10.32 -13.34
CA VAL A 197 14.87 -10.96 -12.90
C VAL A 197 14.59 -12.33 -12.28
N PRO A 198 15.56 -13.25 -12.25
CA PRO A 198 15.44 -14.50 -11.50
C PRO A 198 15.08 -14.25 -10.03
N ASP A 199 14.20 -15.08 -9.45
CA ASP A 199 13.75 -14.93 -8.05
C ASP A 199 14.94 -14.85 -7.08
N ARG A 200 15.95 -15.70 -7.29
CA ARG A 200 17.19 -15.74 -6.48
C ARG A 200 17.98 -14.44 -6.42
N TYR A 201 17.79 -13.55 -7.41
CA TYR A 201 18.48 -12.26 -7.49
C TYR A 201 17.57 -11.08 -7.16
N CYS A 202 16.26 -11.31 -7.09
CA CYS A 202 15.28 -10.25 -6.88
C CYS A 202 15.49 -9.58 -5.51
N GLU A 203 15.65 -10.39 -4.45
CA GLU A 203 15.90 -9.88 -3.09
C GLU A 203 17.11 -8.95 -3.05
N ILE A 204 18.26 -9.40 -3.57
CA ILE A 204 19.51 -8.63 -3.56
C ILE A 204 19.34 -7.31 -4.33
N LEU A 205 18.68 -7.34 -5.49
CA LEU A 205 18.49 -6.13 -6.29
C LEU A 205 17.50 -5.15 -5.64
N ILE A 206 16.44 -5.66 -4.99
CA ILE A 206 15.53 -4.88 -4.15
C ILE A 206 16.31 -4.24 -2.99
N GLU A 207 17.12 -5.01 -2.27
CA GLU A 207 17.91 -4.49 -1.13
C GLU A 207 18.85 -3.36 -1.55
N MET A 208 19.49 -3.51 -2.70
CA MET A 208 20.35 -2.46 -3.21
C MET A 208 19.55 -1.23 -3.64
N SER A 209 18.28 -1.35 -4.04
CA SER A 209 17.45 -0.24 -4.55
C SER A 209 16.72 0.54 -3.46
N LEU A 210 16.71 0.02 -2.23
CA LEU A 210 16.20 0.76 -1.09
C LEU A 210 16.87 2.11 -0.94
N TRP A 211 16.06 3.12 -0.69
CA TRP A 211 16.53 4.45 -0.38
C TRP A 211 17.11 4.45 1.02
N ARG A 212 18.37 4.87 1.17
CA ARG A 212 19.09 4.91 2.45
C ARG A 212 19.60 6.31 2.71
N GLN A 213 19.32 6.86 3.90
CA GLN A 213 19.83 8.16 4.32
C GLN A 213 20.41 8.11 5.73
N VAL A 214 21.52 8.81 5.94
CA VAL A 214 22.06 9.08 7.29
C VAL A 214 21.32 10.26 7.89
N LYS A 215 20.83 10.12 9.12
CA LYS A 215 20.27 11.20 9.93
C LYS A 215 21.04 11.37 11.23
N VAL A 216 21.13 12.61 11.67
CA VAL A 216 21.75 13.04 12.94
C VAL A 216 20.87 14.10 13.59
N LYS A 217 20.93 14.21 14.92
CA LYS A 217 20.34 15.33 15.66
C LYS A 217 21.44 16.30 16.06
N LEU A 218 21.33 17.56 15.65
CA LEU A 218 22.25 18.60 16.09
C LEU A 218 21.81 19.17 17.44
N ASN A 219 22.76 19.49 18.31
CA ASN A 219 22.54 20.23 19.54
C ASN A 219 22.53 21.76 19.28
N GLU A 220 22.32 22.55 20.32
CA GLU A 220 22.26 24.01 20.26
C GLU A 220 23.56 24.65 19.71
N ASN A 221 24.69 23.97 19.86
CA ASN A 221 26.00 24.38 19.35
C ASN A 221 26.27 23.93 17.90
N LYS A 222 25.25 23.40 17.20
CA LYS A 222 25.36 22.83 15.83
C LYS A 222 26.32 21.63 15.73
N VAL A 223 26.52 20.90 16.82
CA VAL A 223 27.32 19.67 16.86
C VAL A 223 26.38 18.47 16.95
N VAL A 224 26.78 17.33 16.36
CA VAL A 224 26.03 16.07 16.46
C VAL A 224 25.87 15.69 17.92
N THR A 225 24.64 15.39 18.33
CA THR A 225 24.33 14.87 19.66
C THR A 225 24.78 13.42 19.73
N ASP A 226 25.49 13.04 20.80
CA ASP A 226 25.95 11.67 21.02
C ASP A 226 24.79 10.67 20.92
N GLY A 227 25.02 9.57 20.19
CA GLY A 227 24.02 8.53 19.96
C GLY A 227 22.89 8.90 18.98
N SER A 228 22.89 10.09 18.37
CA SER A 228 21.82 10.48 17.44
C SER A 228 21.99 10.00 15.99
N PHE A 229 23.16 9.45 15.68
CA PHE A 229 23.48 8.93 14.35
C PHE A 229 22.66 7.68 14.04
N ARG A 230 21.94 7.72 12.92
CA ARG A 230 21.17 6.57 12.43
C ARG A 230 21.11 6.54 10.91
N TYR A 231 21.10 5.34 10.36
CA TYR A 231 20.67 5.10 8.98
C TYR A 231 19.17 4.87 8.96
N GLU A 232 18.50 5.36 7.94
CA GLU A 232 17.08 5.10 7.72
C GLU A 232 16.87 4.53 6.33
N GLU A 233 16.09 3.45 6.24
CA GLU A 233 15.69 2.82 4.99
C GLU A 233 14.28 3.26 4.59
N ALA A 234 14.02 3.29 3.29
CA ALA A 234 12.69 3.47 2.72
C ALA A 234 12.58 2.73 1.38
N ILE A 235 11.36 2.30 1.04
CA ILE A 235 11.06 1.88 -0.33
C ILE A 235 11.19 3.14 -1.23
N PRO A 236 11.93 3.07 -2.35
CA PRO A 236 12.19 4.25 -3.18
C PRO A 236 10.91 4.78 -3.84
N PRO A 237 10.87 6.06 -4.22
CA PRO A 237 9.82 6.57 -5.11
C PRO A 237 9.79 5.77 -6.41
N ASP A 238 8.70 5.89 -7.16
CA ASP A 238 8.41 5.20 -8.42
C ASP A 238 8.22 3.68 -8.30
N ALA A 239 8.25 3.11 -7.09
CA ALA A 239 7.83 1.74 -6.87
C ALA A 239 6.31 1.60 -7.06
N LEU A 240 5.89 0.52 -7.72
CA LEU A 240 4.51 0.10 -7.85
C LEU A 240 4.24 -1.03 -6.85
N MET A 241 3.22 -0.85 -6.04
CA MET A 241 2.78 -1.80 -5.02
C MET A 241 1.26 -2.02 -5.15
N TYR A 242 0.73 -3.02 -4.47
CA TYR A 242 -0.70 -3.28 -4.44
C TYR A 242 -1.13 -3.94 -3.13
N PHE A 243 -2.37 -3.71 -2.71
CA PHE A 243 -3.01 -4.47 -1.65
C PHE A 243 -4.39 -4.95 -2.08
N SER A 244 -4.82 -6.07 -1.49
CA SER A 244 -6.17 -6.58 -1.66
C SER A 244 -7.09 -6.12 -0.54
N TRP A 245 -8.39 -6.01 -0.82
CA TRP A 245 -9.40 -5.76 0.19
C TRP A 245 -10.71 -6.46 -0.16
N GLY A 246 -11.62 -6.51 0.82
CA GLY A 246 -12.96 -7.01 0.61
C GLY A 246 -13.82 -6.88 1.87
N LEU A 247 -15.02 -7.43 1.81
CA LEU A 247 -15.93 -7.48 2.95
C LEU A 247 -15.62 -8.65 3.88
N THR A 248 -15.75 -8.45 5.18
CA THR A 248 -15.61 -9.54 6.15
C THR A 248 -16.79 -10.50 6.05
N ALA A 249 -16.57 -11.78 6.38
CA ALA A 249 -17.62 -12.80 6.30
C ALA A 249 -18.79 -12.54 7.27
N GLN A 250 -18.56 -11.74 8.31
CA GLN A 250 -19.56 -11.38 9.32
C GLN A 250 -20.34 -10.12 8.96
N THR A 251 -19.98 -9.44 7.87
CA THR A 251 -20.72 -8.28 7.36
C THR A 251 -22.15 -8.71 7.06
N LYS A 252 -23.05 -8.42 7.99
CA LYS A 252 -24.48 -8.53 7.74
C LYS A 252 -24.78 -7.53 6.65
N ILE A 253 -25.38 -7.97 5.55
CA ILE A 253 -26.06 -7.05 4.64
C ILE A 253 -27.24 -6.53 5.44
N ASP A 254 -27.02 -5.49 6.25
CA ASP A 254 -28.07 -4.85 7.03
C ASP A 254 -29.02 -4.21 6.04
N ARG A 255 -30.06 -4.98 5.69
CA ARG A 255 -31.31 -4.46 5.15
C ARG A 255 -32.17 -3.95 6.31
N GLN A 256 -31.56 -3.20 7.23
CA GLN A 256 -32.32 -2.48 8.25
C GLN A 256 -32.68 -1.11 7.69
N ASP A 257 -33.90 -0.68 7.95
CA ASP A 257 -34.35 0.66 7.61
C ASP A 257 -33.59 1.64 8.52
N TYR A 258 -32.75 2.48 7.92
CA TYR A 258 -32.13 3.60 8.61
C TYR A 258 -33.18 4.69 8.76
N ASP A 259 -32.98 5.58 9.74
CA ASP A 259 -33.74 6.81 9.81
C ASP A 259 -33.63 7.60 8.49
N ASP A 260 -34.69 8.32 8.12
CA ASP A 260 -34.79 9.04 6.84
C ASP A 260 -33.62 10.02 6.64
N ASP A 261 -33.12 10.63 7.72
CA ASP A 261 -32.01 11.58 7.69
C ASP A 261 -30.65 10.91 7.46
N PHE A 262 -30.56 9.58 7.62
CA PHE A 262 -29.34 8.76 7.53
C PHE A 262 -29.33 7.77 6.35
N LYS A 263 -30.28 7.87 5.43
CA LYS A 263 -30.40 6.95 4.26
C LYS A 263 -29.14 6.83 3.41
N GLU A 264 -28.29 7.86 3.34
CA GLU A 264 -27.03 7.77 2.60
C GLU A 264 -26.06 6.72 3.17
N LEU A 265 -26.22 6.32 4.43
CA LEU A 265 -25.47 5.24 5.06
C LEU A 265 -26.02 3.85 4.74
N GLN A 266 -27.16 3.72 4.05
CA GLN A 266 -27.67 2.42 3.58
C GLN A 266 -26.90 1.85 2.38
N LYS A 267 -25.97 2.63 1.81
CA LYS A 267 -25.16 2.12 0.70
C LYS A 267 -24.37 0.87 1.11
N PRO A 268 -24.14 -0.05 0.16
CA PRO A 268 -23.29 -1.22 0.38
C PRO A 268 -21.90 -0.84 0.93
N TYR A 269 -21.38 -1.63 1.87
CA TYR A 269 -20.11 -1.36 2.55
C TYR A 269 -18.91 -1.24 1.59
N ASP A 270 -18.95 -1.98 0.49
CA ASP A 270 -17.95 -1.93 -0.57
C ASP A 270 -18.04 -0.63 -1.37
N GLU A 271 -19.23 -0.15 -1.72
CA GLU A 271 -19.42 1.17 -2.33
C GLU A 271 -18.92 2.27 -1.38
N ASP A 272 -19.24 2.15 -0.09
CA ASP A 272 -18.79 3.08 0.94
C ASP A 272 -17.27 3.15 1.06
N PHE A 273 -16.58 2.01 0.98
CA PHE A 273 -15.12 1.99 0.97
C PHE A 273 -14.53 2.50 -0.35
N GLN A 274 -15.13 2.15 -1.48
CA GLN A 274 -14.72 2.65 -2.80
C GLN A 274 -14.82 4.17 -2.90
N GLU A 275 -15.87 4.79 -2.35
CA GLU A 275 -15.98 6.25 -2.30
C GLU A 275 -14.90 6.88 -1.41
N LEU A 276 -14.56 6.24 -0.29
CA LEU A 276 -13.48 6.72 0.58
C LEU A 276 -12.15 6.78 -0.18
N LEU A 277 -11.90 5.77 -1.03
CA LEU A 277 -10.73 5.72 -1.91
C LEU A 277 -10.83 6.71 -3.08
N LYS A 278 -11.94 6.73 -3.83
CA LYS A 278 -12.13 7.62 -5.00
C LYS A 278 -12.02 9.11 -4.65
N GLY A 279 -12.36 9.50 -3.43
CA GLY A 279 -12.19 10.88 -2.98
C GLY A 279 -10.73 11.30 -2.77
N ARG A 280 -9.74 10.41 -2.99
CA ARG A 280 -8.33 10.62 -2.61
C ARG A 280 -7.37 9.99 -3.61
N ASP A 281 -6.97 10.75 -4.62
CA ASP A 281 -5.95 10.29 -5.58
C ASP A 281 -4.57 10.11 -4.94
N VAL A 282 -4.27 10.90 -3.91
CA VAL A 282 -3.00 10.88 -3.19
C VAL A 282 -3.23 10.64 -1.70
N LEU A 283 -2.46 9.71 -1.13
CA LEU A 283 -2.45 9.40 0.31
C LEU A 283 -1.04 9.55 0.88
N GLN A 284 -0.94 9.84 2.18
CA GLN A 284 0.30 9.70 2.94
C GLN A 284 0.23 8.41 3.76
N LEU A 285 1.17 7.49 3.54
CA LEU A 285 1.25 6.18 4.20
C LEU A 285 2.58 6.02 4.94
N GLY A 286 2.58 5.23 6.00
CA GLY A 286 3.78 5.01 6.81
C GLY A 286 4.20 6.23 7.62
N GLY A 287 5.43 6.22 8.12
CA GLY A 287 5.95 7.27 9.02
C GLY A 287 6.59 8.45 8.28
N GLN A 288 7.00 9.45 9.07
CA GLN A 288 7.82 10.58 8.64
C GLN A 288 7.16 11.55 7.63
N GLU A 289 5.85 11.74 7.73
CA GLU A 289 5.08 12.71 6.92
C GLU A 289 5.72 14.10 6.89
N SER A 290 6.13 14.63 8.04
CA SER A 290 6.76 15.96 8.17
C SER A 290 8.08 16.13 7.40
N LEU A 291 8.65 15.02 6.91
CA LEU A 291 9.87 15.00 6.09
C LEU A 291 9.59 14.70 4.62
N GLY A 292 8.32 14.77 4.19
CA GLY A 292 7.96 14.51 2.81
C GLY A 292 8.06 13.02 2.44
N ARG A 293 7.63 12.11 3.34
CA ARG A 293 7.72 10.66 3.13
C ARG A 293 6.34 10.01 3.05
N GLY A 294 6.26 8.97 2.23
CA GLY A 294 5.08 8.11 2.15
C GLY A 294 3.92 8.64 1.31
N PHE A 295 4.11 9.72 0.54
CA PHE A 295 3.14 10.15 -0.46
C PHE A 295 3.04 9.12 -1.59
N VAL A 296 1.82 8.66 -1.86
CA VAL A 296 1.51 7.66 -2.89
C VAL A 296 0.33 8.13 -3.72
N LYS A 297 0.38 7.91 -5.04
CA LYS A 297 -0.81 7.95 -5.90
C LYS A 297 -1.49 6.58 -5.80
N GLN A 298 -2.81 6.55 -5.64
CA GLN A 298 -3.56 5.29 -5.57
C GLN A 298 -4.68 5.22 -6.60
N TRP A 299 -5.01 4.01 -7.03
CA TRP A 299 -6.20 3.74 -7.85
C TRP A 299 -6.67 2.30 -7.65
N MET A 300 -7.95 2.05 -7.93
CA MET A 300 -8.53 0.70 -7.88
C MET A 300 -8.40 0.00 -9.24
N SER A 301 -8.40 -1.34 -9.21
CA SER A 301 -8.52 -2.16 -10.44
C SER A 301 -9.88 -2.02 -11.10
#